data_AF-A0A527CT36-F1
#
_entry.id   AF-A0A527CT36-F1
#
_cell.length_a   1.000
_cell.length_b   1.000
_cell.length_c   1.000
_cell.angle_alpha   90.00
_cell.angle_beta   90.00
_cell.angle_gamma   90.00
#
_symmetry.space_group_name_H-M   'P 1'
#
loop_
_entity.id
_entity.type
_entity.pdbx_description
1 polymer ?
#
loop_
_entity_poly.entity_id
_entity_poly.type
_entity_poly.pdbx_seq_one_letter_code
_entity_poly.pdbx_strand_id
1 'polypeptide(L)'
;SGPIVPKTASEALRPEAGTPPPKRSRASRSQVVVFMNFVISSVMLMVLAAGVAVYFGKQEFTEPGPSANGDTFLVKPNTGVQDIA
;
A
#
# COMPACT_ATOMS: atom_id res chain seq x y z
N SER A 1 22.22 -56.06 18.25
CA SER A 1 20.80 -56.44 18.40
C SER A 1 20.45 -56.44 19.87
N GLY A 2 19.77 -55.40 20.35
CA GLY A 2 19.33 -55.30 21.74
C GLY A 2 18.03 -56.09 21.99
N PRO A 3 17.67 -56.35 23.26
CA PRO A 3 16.50 -57.17 23.59
C PRO A 3 15.20 -56.50 23.14
N ILE A 4 14.30 -57.30 22.57
CA ILE A 4 12.93 -56.85 22.25
C ILE A 4 12.15 -56.83 23.56
N VAL A 5 11.82 -55.64 24.03
CA VAL A 5 10.89 -55.46 25.15
C VAL A 5 9.47 -55.49 24.57
N PRO A 6 8.64 -56.50 24.89
CA PRO A 6 7.28 -56.56 24.37
C PRO A 6 6.43 -55.45 25.01
N LYS A 7 5.88 -54.55 24.18
CA LYS A 7 4.85 -53.60 24.61
C LYS A 7 3.54 -54.35 24.91
N THR A 8 2.84 -53.94 25.97
CA THR A 8 1.54 -54.54 26.33
C THR A 8 0.40 -53.98 25.48
N ALA A 9 -0.70 -54.72 25.30
CA ALA A 9 -1.83 -54.28 24.48
C ALA A 9 -2.45 -52.94 24.94
N SER A 10 -2.45 -52.69 26.26
CA SER A 10 -2.90 -51.43 26.85
C SER A 10 -1.96 -50.25 26.53
N GLU A 11 -0.70 -50.52 26.19
CA GLU A 11 0.29 -49.51 25.83
C GLU A 11 0.25 -49.17 24.33
N ALA A 12 -0.17 -50.11 23.48
CA ALA A 12 -0.43 -49.86 22.05
C ALA A 12 -1.67 -48.97 21.80
N LEU A 13 -2.59 -48.91 22.77
CA LEU A 13 -3.79 -48.07 22.73
C LEU A 13 -3.56 -46.67 23.32
N ARG A 14 -2.39 -46.39 23.89
CA ARG A 14 -2.05 -45.03 24.32
C ARG A 14 -1.77 -44.19 23.07
N PRO A 15 -2.46 -43.05 22.88
CA PRO A 15 -2.12 -42.15 21.80
C PRO A 15 -0.66 -41.70 21.99
N GLU A 16 0.23 -42.17 21.11
CA GLU A 16 1.59 -41.65 21.03
C GLU A 16 1.47 -40.14 20.74
N ALA A 17 2.18 -39.31 21.52
CA ALA A 17 2.16 -37.87 21.32
C ALA A 17 2.56 -37.59 19.86
N GLY A 18 1.65 -36.98 19.10
CA GLY A 18 1.88 -36.70 17.68
C GLY A 18 3.21 -35.98 17.46
N THR A 19 3.79 -36.15 16.27
CA THR A 19 5.09 -35.57 15.92
C THR A 19 5.10 -34.08 16.27
N PRO A 20 6.08 -33.59 17.06
CA PRO A 20 6.11 -32.20 17.46
C PRO A 20 6.06 -31.29 16.22
N PRO A 21 5.35 -30.14 16.28
CA PRO A 21 5.20 -29.26 15.12
C PRO A 21 6.55 -28.89 14.53
N PRO A 22 6.68 -28.83 13.19
CA PRO A 22 7.93 -28.46 12.56
C PRO A 22 8.37 -27.08 13.05
N LYS A 23 9.65 -26.98 13.39
CA LYS A 23 10.25 -25.74 13.90
C LYS A 23 10.06 -24.65 12.84
N ARG A 24 9.24 -23.63 13.15
CA ARG A 24 8.98 -22.52 12.22
C ARG A 24 10.30 -21.86 11.78
N SER A 25 10.34 -21.45 10.52
CA SER A 25 11.49 -20.73 9.94
C SER A 25 11.85 -19.50 10.78
N ARG A 26 13.13 -19.35 11.13
CA ARG A 26 13.65 -18.14 11.79
C ARG A 26 13.74 -16.97 10.81
N ALA A 27 13.91 -17.25 9.52
CA ALA A 27 14.06 -16.25 8.48
C ALA A 27 12.79 -15.40 8.29
N SER A 28 11.61 -16.00 8.47
CA SER A 28 10.32 -15.29 8.41
C SER A 28 10.09 -14.32 9.57
N ARG A 29 10.92 -14.37 10.62
CA ARG A 29 10.95 -13.39 11.72
C ARG A 29 12.18 -12.48 11.70
N SER A 30 12.97 -12.52 10.63
CA SER A 30 14.15 -11.64 10.54
C SER A 30 13.70 -10.18 10.49
N GLN A 31 14.35 -9.35 11.30
CA GLN A 31 14.03 -7.92 11.41
C GLN A 31 14.21 -7.19 10.08
N VAL A 32 15.16 -7.65 9.26
CA VAL A 32 15.38 -7.15 7.90
C VAL A 32 14.15 -7.39 7.01
N VAL A 33 13.52 -8.57 7.08
CA VAL A 33 12.30 -8.86 6.30
C VAL A 33 11.13 -8.01 6.77
N VAL A 34 10.96 -7.84 8.08
CA VAL A 34 9.91 -6.97 8.65
C VAL A 34 10.12 -5.52 8.21
N PHE A 35 11.37 -5.03 8.26
CA PHE A 35 11.73 -3.70 7.80
C PHE A 35 11.46 -3.53 6.31
N MET A 36 11.84 -4.50 5.47
CA MET A 36 11.59 -4.44 4.04
C MET A 36 10.10 -4.43 3.71
N ASN A 37 9.28 -5.21 4.43
CA ASN A 37 7.82 -5.16 4.26
C ASN A 37 7.26 -3.78 4.63
N PHE A 38 7.76 -3.16 5.71
CA PHE A 38 7.41 -1.79 6.09
C PHE A 38 7.78 -0.78 5.00
N VAL A 39 8.98 -0.88 4.44
CA VAL A 39 9.43 -0.01 3.33
C VAL A 39 8.50 -0.15 2.13
N ILE A 40 8.20 -1.39 1.70
CA ILE A 40 7.30 -1.64 0.56
C ILE A 40 5.91 -1.05 0.84
N SER A 41 5.38 -1.25 2.05
CA SER A 41 4.07 -0.72 2.45
C SER A 41 4.07 0.81 2.48
N SER A 42 5.15 1.43 2.97
CA SER A 42 5.32 2.89 3.00
C SER A 42 5.41 3.48 1.59
N VAL A 43 6.15 2.84 0.69
CA VAL A 43 6.21 3.23 -0.73
C VAL A 43 4.83 3.15 -1.37
N MET A 44 4.07 2.08 -1.11
CA MET A 44 2.72 1.94 -1.64
C MET A 44 1.78 3.06 -1.14
N LEU A 45 1.89 3.45 0.13
CA LEU A 45 1.16 4.60 0.67
C LEU A 45 1.59 5.93 0.02
N MET A 46 2.89 6.13 -0.21
CA MET A 46 3.38 7.33 -0.93
C MET A 46 2.84 7.41 -2.36
N VAL A 47 2.82 6.28 -3.09
CA VAL A 47 2.28 6.24 -4.45
C VAL A 47 0.80 6.59 -4.47
N LEU A 48 0.01 6.05 -3.53
CA LEU A 48 -1.41 6.38 -3.39
C LEU A 48 -1.61 7.86 -3.08
N ALA A 49 -0.87 8.41 -2.11
CA ALA A 49 -0.94 9.81 -1.74
C ALA A 49 -0.57 10.74 -2.91
N ALA A 50 0.50 10.42 -3.65
CA ALA A 50 0.90 11.15 -4.84
C ALA A 50 -0.17 11.08 -5.94
N GLY A 51 -0.77 9.91 -6.17
CA GLY A 51 -1.87 9.75 -7.11
C GLY A 51 -3.06 10.63 -6.78
N VAL A 52 -3.46 10.67 -5.50
CA VAL A 52 -4.53 11.55 -5.00
C VAL A 52 -4.17 13.02 -5.17
N ALA A 53 -2.96 13.42 -4.79
CA ALA A 53 -2.51 14.82 -4.92
C ALA A 53 -2.49 15.28 -6.39
N VAL A 54 -1.99 14.45 -7.30
CA VAL A 54 -2.00 14.75 -8.74
C VAL A 54 -3.42 14.82 -9.28
N TYR A 55 -4.31 13.92 -8.85
CA TYR A 55 -5.71 13.93 -9.26
C TYR A 55 -6.40 15.24 -8.85
N PHE A 56 -6.32 15.62 -7.58
CA PHE A 56 -6.92 16.86 -7.08
C PHE A 56 -6.27 18.11 -7.70
N GLY A 57 -4.95 18.14 -7.81
CA GLY A 57 -4.25 19.25 -8.46
C GLY A 57 -4.71 19.43 -9.91
N LYS A 58 -4.80 18.33 -10.67
CA LYS A 58 -5.29 18.39 -12.06
C LYS A 58 -6.75 18.82 -12.14
N GLN A 59 -7.60 18.38 -11.21
CA GLN A 59 -9.01 18.76 -11.20
C GLN A 59 -9.15 20.29 -11.13
N GLU A 60 -8.46 20.93 -10.19
CA GLU A 60 -8.49 22.39 -10.02
C GLU A 60 -8.08 23.16 -11.30
N PHE A 61 -7.08 22.67 -12.04
CA PHE A 61 -6.62 23.32 -13.28
C PHE A 61 -7.49 23.06 -14.50
N THR A 62 -8.24 21.96 -14.51
CA THR A 62 -9.02 21.53 -15.68
C THR A 62 -10.51 21.86 -15.52
N GLU A 63 -10.92 22.28 -14.33
CA GLU A 63 -12.29 22.73 -14.11
C GLU A 63 -12.62 23.92 -15.03
N PRO A 64 -13.84 23.96 -15.59
CA PRO A 64 -14.26 25.09 -16.39
C PRO A 64 -14.09 26.38 -15.59
N GLY A 65 -13.29 27.30 -16.13
CA GLY A 65 -13.17 28.62 -15.55
C GLY A 65 -14.54 29.31 -15.43
N PRO A 66 -14.68 30.30 -14.53
CA PRO A 66 -15.97 30.93 -14.22
C PRO A 66 -16.68 31.57 -15.44
N SER A 67 -15.96 31.80 -16.54
CA SER A 67 -16.57 32.17 -17.82
C SER A 67 -16.69 30.95 -18.74
N ALA A 68 -17.93 30.53 -18.98
CA ALA A 68 -18.25 29.39 -19.85
C ALA A 68 -17.95 29.66 -21.34
N ASN A 69 -17.69 30.92 -21.70
CA ASN A 69 -17.32 31.35 -23.03
C ASN A 69 -16.10 32.28 -22.90
N GLY A 70 -15.13 32.20 -23.82
CA GLY A 70 -14.02 33.15 -23.83
C GLY A 70 -14.54 34.56 -24.08
N ASP A 71 -14.57 35.41 -23.06
CA ASP A 71 -14.97 36.80 -23.19
C ASP A 71 -13.96 37.54 -24.08
N THR A 72 -14.37 37.82 -25.31
CA THR A 72 -13.60 38.62 -26.25
C THR A 72 -13.92 40.08 -26.01
N PHE A 73 -13.13 40.73 -25.16
CA PHE A 73 -13.27 42.17 -24.92
C PHE A 73 -12.66 42.96 -26.08
N LEU A 74 -13.51 43.66 -26.84
CA LEU A 74 -13.09 44.47 -27.97
C LEU A 74 -12.58 45.83 -27.49
N VAL A 75 -11.27 45.98 -27.35
CA VAL A 75 -10.62 47.24 -26.99
C VAL A 75 -10.72 48.19 -28.19
N LYS A 76 -11.39 49.34 -28.02
CA LYS A 76 -11.47 50.36 -29.07
C LYS A 76 -10.09 51.02 -29.26
N PRO A 77 -9.70 51.39 -30.48
CA PRO A 77 -8.49 52.20 -30.67
C PRO A 77 -8.58 53.50 -29.86
N ASN A 78 -7.54 53.85 -29.10
CA ASN A 78 -7.44 55.00 -28.16
C ASN A 78 -8.09 54.87 -26.77
N THR A 79 -8.49 53.69 -26.27
CA THR A 79 -8.80 53.54 -24.83
C THR A 79 -7.54 53.53 -23.98
N GLY A 80 -7.53 54.30 -22.89
CA GLY A 80 -6.40 54.38 -21.97
C GLY A 80 -6.32 53.17 -21.05
N VAL A 81 -5.12 52.86 -20.55
CA VAL A 81 -4.90 51.76 -19.58
C VAL A 81 -5.73 51.88 -18.29
N GLN A 82 -6.25 53.07 -17.98
CA GLN A 82 -7.13 53.30 -16.83
C GLN A 82 -8.56 52.77 -17.05
N ASP A 83 -8.97 52.54 -18.30
CA ASP A 83 -10.31 52.04 -18.65
C ASP A 83 -10.34 50.52 -18.88
N ILE A 84 -9.19 49.84 -18.78
CA ILE A 84 -8.99 48.41 -19.14
C ILE A 84 -8.75 47.51 -17.90
N ALA A 85 -8.48 48.10 -16.73
CA ALA A 85 -8.12 47.39 -15.49
C ALA A 85 -9.30 47.10 -14.57
#